data_AF-A0A7S0VK74-F1
#
_entry.id   AF-A0A7S0VK74-F1
#
_cell.length_a   1.000
_cell.length_b   1.000
_cell.length_c   1.000
_cell.angle_alpha   90.00
_cell.angle_beta   90.00
_cell.angle_gamma   90.00
#
_symmetry.space_group_name_H-M   'P 1'
#
loop_
_entity.id
_entity.type
_entity.pdbx_description
1 polymer ?
#
loop_
_entity_poly.entity_id
_entity_poly.type
_entity_poly.pdbx_seq_one_letter_code
_entity_poly.pdbx_strand_id
1 'polypeptide(L)'
;TKLAPPTPGQARLTIIQITDVYTLENFPHIKTMIEEKRRENPNTISMLTGDFLAPYLLSSIDKGYGMMRMLDATPIDYLTWGNHEADISHSTVCKHVKGYKGKWINSNMLDHEAMEHQLEYDVVEVPSADGSQTRKVGLCAVLSDDPALYAQFKDPGAFGGATIQDPWETLGKYKKILEEDEGCDVVVPLQHTYVPDDHRTCREFDFPVVLSGHDHHRVDEVVEGTRLLKPGLDGIYATVLDFTWDSKSSDTPDITASFAKATDWAPDEQLSLQVDEAYTALAPLRNTELARVPPRFQPLSSFGSRGKVCTMGRYLCSLIRSALNTDNEFYSGNNCDCVLIMGGNIRGGKDYPDKPGYFSLEGLEAEIKPDETIGIVSMPGWLISDGVVATHSGDPIPGWFQYDEGVVE
;
A
#
# COMPACT_ATOMS: atom_id res chain seq x y z
N THR A 1 -12.53 -16.86 -12.37
CA THR A 1 -12.99 -17.76 -13.46
C THR A 1 -12.17 -17.45 -14.70
N LYS A 2 -11.65 -18.43 -15.45
CA LYS A 2 -10.92 -18.12 -16.71
C LYS A 2 -11.92 -17.54 -17.71
N LEU A 3 -11.73 -16.29 -18.13
CA LEU A 3 -12.49 -15.71 -19.24
C LEU A 3 -12.07 -16.41 -20.54
N ALA A 4 -13.03 -16.65 -21.43
CA ALA A 4 -12.72 -17.17 -22.75
C ALA A 4 -11.82 -16.16 -23.49
N PRO A 5 -10.89 -16.60 -24.37
CA PRO A 5 -10.09 -15.70 -25.18
C PRO A 5 -10.97 -14.71 -25.97
N PRO A 6 -10.51 -13.48 -26.24
CA PRO A 6 -11.26 -12.55 -27.06
C PRO A 6 -11.59 -13.14 -28.44
N THR A 7 -12.79 -12.89 -28.95
CA THR A 7 -13.10 -13.23 -30.35
C THR A 7 -12.31 -12.33 -31.31
N PRO A 8 -12.07 -12.71 -32.58
CA PRO A 8 -11.17 -11.95 -33.46
C PRO A 8 -11.48 -10.45 -33.60
N GLY A 9 -12.77 -10.09 -33.66
CA GLY A 9 -13.21 -8.70 -33.79
C GLY A 9 -13.35 -7.95 -32.46
N GLN A 10 -13.17 -8.62 -31.32
CA GLN A 10 -13.34 -8.04 -30.00
C GLN A 10 -12.04 -7.38 -29.54
N ALA A 11 -12.11 -6.12 -29.11
CA ALA A 11 -11.01 -5.46 -28.42
C ALA A 11 -11.20 -5.67 -26.91
N ARG A 12 -10.21 -6.26 -26.24
CA ARG A 12 -10.23 -6.48 -24.79
C ARG A 12 -8.96 -5.96 -24.15
N LEU A 13 -9.09 -5.16 -23.10
CA LEU A 13 -7.99 -4.77 -22.21
C LEU A 13 -8.17 -5.49 -20.88
N THR A 14 -7.09 -6.11 -20.39
CA THR A 14 -7.01 -6.63 -19.02
C THR A 14 -6.06 -5.74 -18.22
N ILE A 15 -6.52 -5.22 -17.09
CA ILE A 15 -5.73 -4.46 -16.13
C ILE A 15 -5.54 -5.29 -14.87
N ILE A 16 -4.28 -5.45 -14.44
CA ILE A 16 -3.92 -6.10 -13.18
C ILE A 16 -3.36 -5.04 -12.22
N GLN A 17 -4.05 -4.79 -11.12
CA GLN A 17 -3.64 -3.78 -10.14
C GLN A 17 -3.34 -4.42 -8.79
N ILE A 18 -2.17 -4.08 -8.24
CA ILE A 18 -1.78 -4.26 -6.84
C ILE A 18 -1.47 -2.89 -6.24
N THR A 19 -1.38 -2.80 -4.92
CA THR A 19 -1.10 -1.56 -4.19
C THR A 19 -0.59 -1.89 -2.79
N ASP A 20 -0.01 -0.90 -2.10
CA ASP A 20 0.38 -1.00 -0.69
C ASP A 20 1.23 -2.26 -0.42
N VAL A 21 2.36 -2.39 -1.12
CA VAL A 21 3.17 -3.63 -1.09
C VAL A 21 4.35 -3.46 -0.15
N TYR A 22 4.25 -4.04 1.05
CA TYR A 22 5.27 -3.93 2.10
C TYR A 22 6.01 -5.25 2.35
N THR A 23 6.04 -6.10 1.34
CA THR A 23 6.70 -7.40 1.39
C THR A 23 7.17 -7.81 0.00
N LEU A 24 8.18 -8.67 -0.06
CA LEU A 24 8.66 -9.27 -1.29
C LEU A 24 7.99 -10.63 -1.59
N GLU A 25 7.29 -11.20 -0.60
CA GLU A 25 6.83 -12.60 -0.60
C GLU A 25 5.89 -12.96 -1.76
N ASN A 26 5.01 -12.05 -2.17
CA ASN A 26 4.00 -12.34 -3.19
C ASN A 26 4.48 -12.06 -4.63
N PHE A 27 5.62 -11.40 -4.84
CA PHE A 27 6.12 -11.09 -6.19
C PHE A 27 6.30 -12.31 -7.09
N PRO A 28 6.86 -13.45 -6.62
CA PRO A 28 6.95 -14.67 -7.43
C PRO A 28 5.60 -15.14 -7.98
N HIS A 29 4.55 -15.07 -7.15
CA HIS A 29 3.19 -15.45 -7.53
C HIS A 29 2.57 -14.43 -8.51
N ILE A 30 2.74 -13.14 -8.23
CA ILE A 30 2.24 -12.04 -9.06
C ILE A 30 2.87 -12.08 -10.45
N LYS A 31 4.19 -12.36 -10.54
CA LYS A 31 4.89 -12.52 -11.82
C LYS A 31 4.23 -13.60 -12.68
N THR A 32 4.04 -14.81 -12.13
CA THR A 32 3.41 -15.91 -12.85
C THR A 32 1.97 -15.59 -13.23
N MET A 33 1.21 -14.92 -12.36
CA MET A 33 -0.15 -14.46 -12.66
C MET A 33 -0.18 -13.49 -13.86
N ILE A 34 0.66 -12.46 -13.88
CA ILE A 34 0.70 -11.47 -14.96
C ILE A 34 1.12 -12.13 -16.28
N GLU A 35 2.15 -12.98 -16.25
CA GLU A 35 2.61 -13.71 -17.44
C GLU A 35 1.54 -14.65 -18.00
N GLU A 36 0.77 -15.32 -17.14
CA GLU A 36 -0.37 -16.14 -17.58
C GLU A 36 -1.47 -15.30 -18.19
N LYS A 37 -1.83 -14.18 -17.56
CA LYS A 37 -2.85 -13.27 -18.08
C LYS A 37 -2.47 -12.65 -19.42
N ARG A 38 -1.20 -12.28 -19.60
CA ARG A 38 -0.67 -11.82 -20.89
C ARG A 38 -0.70 -12.89 -21.98
N ARG A 39 -0.51 -14.17 -21.62
CA ARG A 39 -0.67 -15.29 -22.56
C ARG A 39 -2.14 -15.50 -22.95
N GLU A 40 -3.07 -15.25 -22.03
CA GLU A 40 -4.52 -15.31 -22.28
C GLU A 40 -5.01 -14.12 -23.13
N ASN A 41 -4.51 -12.92 -22.87
CA ASN A 41 -4.82 -11.69 -23.58
C ASN A 41 -3.55 -10.82 -23.76
N PRO A 42 -3.02 -10.67 -24.99
CA PRO A 42 -1.84 -9.84 -25.26
C PRO A 42 -2.00 -8.37 -24.84
N ASN A 43 -3.23 -7.85 -24.84
CA ASN A 43 -3.56 -6.52 -24.35
C ASN A 43 -3.77 -6.55 -22.83
N THR A 44 -2.75 -7.00 -22.08
CA THR A 44 -2.77 -7.00 -20.61
C THR A 44 -1.70 -6.04 -20.09
N ILE A 45 -2.13 -5.08 -19.28
CA ILE A 45 -1.25 -4.17 -18.54
C ILE A 45 -1.33 -4.46 -17.04
N SER A 46 -0.30 -4.08 -16.31
CA SER A 46 -0.24 -4.24 -14.86
C SER A 46 0.34 -3.01 -14.18
N MET A 47 -0.10 -2.76 -12.96
CA MET A 47 0.21 -1.54 -12.23
C MET A 47 0.32 -1.78 -10.73
N LEU A 48 1.18 -0.97 -10.10
CA LEU A 48 1.25 -0.82 -8.65
C LEU A 48 0.91 0.63 -8.30
N THR A 49 -0.24 0.83 -7.65
CA THR A 49 -0.77 2.16 -7.34
C THR A 49 -0.26 2.68 -5.99
N GLY A 50 1.02 3.00 -5.89
CA GLY A 50 1.65 3.63 -4.72
C GLY A 50 1.93 2.74 -3.51
N ASP A 51 2.73 3.29 -2.60
CA ASP A 51 3.16 2.73 -1.32
C ASP A 51 3.82 1.35 -1.43
N PHE A 52 5.08 1.35 -1.87
CA PHE A 52 5.89 0.14 -1.97
C PHE A 52 7.35 0.35 -1.57
N LEU A 53 7.86 1.57 -1.62
CA LEU A 53 9.22 1.86 -1.17
C LEU A 53 9.34 1.92 0.35
N ALA A 54 8.25 2.14 1.08
CA ALA A 54 8.18 2.14 2.53
C ALA A 54 6.75 1.79 2.94
N PRO A 55 6.49 1.39 4.20
CA PRO A 55 7.42 1.31 5.31
C PRO A 55 7.86 -0.12 5.65
N TYR A 56 8.18 -0.95 4.63
CA TYR A 56 8.67 -2.29 4.91
C TYR A 56 10.10 -2.29 5.48
N LEU A 57 10.39 -3.27 6.34
CA LEU A 57 11.62 -3.30 7.13
C LEU A 57 12.89 -3.31 6.29
N LEU A 58 12.99 -4.16 5.27
CA LEU A 58 14.18 -4.23 4.45
C LEU A 58 14.45 -2.88 3.73
N SER A 59 13.41 -2.11 3.41
CA SER A 59 13.53 -0.75 2.88
C SER A 59 14.13 0.26 3.86
N SER A 60 13.94 0.08 5.17
CA SER A 60 14.58 0.95 6.16
C SER A 60 16.12 0.82 6.11
N ILE A 61 16.61 -0.34 5.69
CA ILE A 61 18.03 -0.70 5.59
C ILE A 61 18.57 -0.40 4.18
N ASP A 62 17.92 -0.93 3.15
CA ASP A 62 18.38 -0.89 1.77
C ASP A 62 17.78 0.25 0.95
N LYS A 63 16.93 1.09 1.56
CA LYS A 63 16.31 2.25 0.92
C LYS A 63 15.49 1.90 -0.32
N GLY A 64 14.91 0.70 -0.38
CA GLY A 64 14.01 0.24 -1.44
C GLY A 64 14.70 -0.50 -2.59
N TYR A 65 16.01 -0.73 -2.54
CA TYR A 65 16.71 -1.45 -3.62
C TYR A 65 16.21 -2.89 -3.80
N GLY A 66 15.86 -3.59 -2.72
CA GLY A 66 15.28 -4.93 -2.76
C GLY A 66 13.91 -4.94 -3.44
N MET A 67 13.03 -4.00 -3.08
CA MET A 67 11.72 -3.83 -3.72
C MET A 67 11.86 -3.51 -5.20
N MET A 68 12.70 -2.55 -5.57
CA MET A 68 12.91 -2.18 -6.97
C MET A 68 13.47 -3.35 -7.80
N ARG A 69 14.30 -4.22 -7.21
CA ARG A 69 14.73 -5.46 -7.88
C ARG A 69 13.56 -6.41 -8.15
N MET A 70 12.62 -6.57 -7.21
CA MET A 70 11.43 -7.40 -7.43
C MET A 70 10.53 -6.81 -8.51
N LEU A 71 10.35 -5.48 -8.50
CA LEU A 71 9.59 -4.76 -9.51
C LEU A 71 10.23 -4.84 -10.90
N ASP A 72 11.56 -4.81 -11.00
CA ASP A 72 12.27 -4.99 -12.28
C ASP A 72 12.22 -6.44 -12.82
N ALA A 73 12.06 -7.42 -11.93
CA ALA A 73 11.97 -8.84 -12.26
C ALA A 73 10.52 -9.31 -12.49
N THR A 74 9.55 -8.46 -12.13
CA THR A 74 8.11 -8.69 -12.31
C THR A 74 7.62 -7.78 -13.45
N PRO A 75 6.79 -8.26 -14.37
CA PRO A 75 6.37 -7.48 -15.53
C PRO A 75 5.33 -6.38 -15.20
N ILE A 76 5.57 -5.57 -14.17
CA ILE A 76 4.75 -4.38 -13.83
C ILE A 76 5.01 -3.29 -14.87
N ASP A 77 3.95 -2.73 -15.46
CA ASP A 77 4.07 -1.72 -16.52
C ASP A 77 4.03 -0.30 -15.97
N TYR A 78 3.22 -0.06 -14.93
CA TYR A 78 2.98 1.26 -14.37
C TYR A 78 3.23 1.28 -12.86
N LEU A 79 3.96 2.28 -12.40
CA LEU A 79 4.05 2.67 -11.00
C LEU A 79 3.42 4.05 -10.84
N THR A 80 2.68 4.25 -9.75
CA THR A 80 2.22 5.56 -9.31
C THR A 80 2.83 5.90 -7.97
N TRP A 81 2.76 7.17 -7.58
CA TRP A 81 3.13 7.60 -6.24
C TRP A 81 2.08 7.18 -5.21
N GLY A 82 2.54 6.77 -4.04
CA GLY A 82 1.84 6.87 -2.77
C GLY A 82 2.59 7.79 -1.81
N ASN A 83 2.04 8.02 -0.62
CA ASN A 83 2.65 8.91 0.37
C ASN A 83 3.94 8.35 0.96
N HIS A 84 4.08 7.03 1.09
CA HIS A 84 5.23 6.40 1.72
C HIS A 84 6.50 6.45 0.85
N GLU A 85 6.39 6.70 -0.45
CA GLU A 85 7.57 7.00 -1.27
C GLU A 85 8.35 8.22 -0.73
N ALA A 86 7.70 9.17 -0.05
CA ALA A 86 8.35 10.32 0.58
C ALA A 86 9.22 9.96 1.80
N ASP A 87 9.01 8.79 2.41
CA ASP A 87 9.79 8.33 3.58
C ASP A 87 11.23 7.95 3.21
N ILE A 88 11.48 7.67 1.92
CA ILE A 88 12.83 7.45 1.39
C ILE A 88 13.43 8.79 1.00
N SER A 89 14.74 8.98 1.26
CA SER A 89 15.44 10.22 0.90
C SER A 89 15.18 10.58 -0.58
N HIS A 90 14.78 11.82 -0.85
CA HIS A 90 14.40 12.28 -2.19
C HIS A 90 15.44 11.90 -3.27
N SER A 91 16.74 12.11 -3.01
CA SER A 91 17.80 11.75 -3.96
C SER A 91 17.86 10.26 -4.32
N THR A 92 17.41 9.37 -3.43
CA THR A 92 17.33 7.92 -3.68
C THR A 92 16.06 7.59 -4.44
N VAL A 93 14.93 8.18 -4.08
CA VAL A 93 13.66 8.07 -4.83
C VAL A 93 13.85 8.49 -6.28
N CYS A 94 14.50 9.63 -6.55
CA CYS A 94 14.79 10.06 -7.92
C CYS A 94 15.62 9.03 -8.70
N LYS A 95 16.55 8.32 -8.05
CA LYS A 95 17.32 7.24 -8.69
C LYS A 95 16.44 6.03 -9.00
N HIS A 96 15.51 5.68 -8.12
CA HIS A 96 14.56 4.59 -8.37
C HIS A 96 13.62 4.91 -9.53
N VAL A 97 13.08 6.13 -9.59
CA VAL A 97 12.28 6.61 -10.74
C VAL A 97 13.10 6.51 -12.03
N LYS A 98 14.33 7.02 -12.02
CA LYS A 98 15.25 7.00 -13.17
C LYS A 98 15.66 5.59 -13.62
N GLY A 99 15.73 4.66 -12.67
CA GLY A 99 16.23 3.30 -12.89
C GLY A 99 15.14 2.29 -13.29
N TYR A 100 13.87 2.59 -13.03
CA TYR A 100 12.77 1.68 -13.30
C TYR A 100 12.55 1.51 -14.81
N LYS A 101 12.33 0.26 -15.25
CA LYS A 101 12.19 -0.07 -16.68
C LYS A 101 10.77 0.12 -17.22
N GLY A 102 9.78 0.08 -16.33
CA GLY A 102 8.39 0.40 -16.68
C GLY A 102 8.16 1.90 -16.72
N LYS A 103 6.91 2.30 -16.63
CA LYS A 103 6.49 3.71 -16.65
C LYS A 103 6.13 4.16 -15.24
N TRP A 104 6.58 5.35 -14.87
CA TRP A 104 5.99 6.08 -13.76
C TRP A 104 4.95 7.04 -14.32
N ILE A 105 3.76 7.07 -13.72
CA ILE A 105 2.70 8.00 -14.08
C ILE A 105 2.38 8.90 -12.88
N ASN A 106 2.32 10.20 -13.13
CA ASN A 106 2.18 11.24 -12.11
C ASN A 106 1.50 12.48 -12.72
N SER A 107 0.25 12.69 -12.37
CA SER A 107 -0.56 13.77 -12.90
C SER A 107 -0.56 15.03 -12.02
N ASN A 108 -0.45 14.89 -10.70
CA ASN A 108 -0.61 16.01 -9.75
C ASN A 108 0.68 16.46 -9.04
N MET A 109 1.86 15.97 -9.41
CA MET A 109 3.13 16.43 -8.83
C MET A 109 4.16 16.73 -9.93
N LEU A 110 3.81 17.69 -10.81
CA LEU A 110 4.52 17.95 -12.08
C LEU A 110 5.85 18.69 -11.94
N ASP A 111 6.08 19.36 -10.81
CA ASP A 111 7.34 20.04 -10.50
C ASP A 111 8.36 19.12 -9.79
N HIS A 112 8.05 17.84 -9.64
CA HIS A 112 8.96 16.85 -9.07
C HIS A 112 10.27 16.74 -9.87
N GLU A 113 11.42 16.65 -9.18
CA GLU A 113 12.74 16.66 -9.82
C GLU A 113 12.92 15.52 -10.86
N ALA A 114 12.29 14.37 -10.62
CA ALA A 114 12.34 13.23 -11.53
C ALA A 114 11.22 13.22 -12.60
N MET A 115 10.45 14.29 -12.78
CA MET A 115 9.30 14.31 -13.70
C MET A 115 9.70 14.03 -15.16
N GLU A 116 10.92 14.37 -15.57
CA GLU A 116 11.46 14.05 -16.91
C GLU A 116 11.52 12.55 -17.24
N HIS A 117 11.42 11.69 -16.22
CA HIS A 117 11.38 10.22 -16.32
C HIS A 117 10.00 9.63 -16.00
N GLN A 118 8.98 10.48 -15.96
CA GLN A 118 7.59 10.13 -15.65
C GLN A 118 6.69 10.61 -16.78
N LEU A 119 5.45 10.14 -16.76
CA LEU A 119 4.40 10.56 -17.66
C LEU A 119 3.32 11.33 -16.88
N GLU A 120 2.87 12.46 -17.42
CA GLU A 120 1.73 13.19 -16.86
C GLU A 120 0.44 12.37 -16.93
N TYR A 121 0.28 11.65 -18.04
CA TYR A 121 -0.80 10.71 -18.34
C TYR A 121 -0.28 9.71 -19.39
N ASP A 122 -1.04 8.66 -19.66
CA ASP A 122 -0.71 7.74 -20.76
C ASP A 122 -1.98 7.25 -21.48
N VAL A 123 -1.82 6.81 -22.73
CA VAL A 123 -2.90 6.28 -23.57
C VAL A 123 -2.54 4.87 -24.01
N VAL A 124 -3.34 3.90 -23.59
CA VAL A 124 -3.18 2.49 -23.96
C VAL A 124 -4.06 2.19 -25.18
N GLU A 125 -3.41 1.84 -26.28
CA GLU A 125 -4.10 1.34 -27.48
C GLU A 125 -4.43 -0.15 -27.34
N VAL A 126 -5.66 -0.51 -27.68
CA VAL A 126 -6.24 -1.85 -27.49
C VAL A 126 -6.77 -2.35 -28.84
N PRO A 127 -5.92 -2.95 -29.69
CA PRO A 127 -6.37 -3.49 -30.96
C PRO A 127 -7.16 -4.80 -30.78
N SER A 128 -8.15 -5.04 -31.64
CA SER A 128 -8.72 -6.38 -31.80
C SER A 128 -7.73 -7.31 -32.51
N ALA A 129 -7.85 -8.62 -32.29
CA ALA A 129 -6.90 -9.59 -32.86
C ALA A 129 -6.91 -9.62 -34.41
N ASP A 130 -8.03 -9.28 -35.03
CA ASP A 130 -8.17 -9.15 -36.49
C ASP A 130 -7.85 -7.74 -37.04
N GLY A 131 -7.53 -6.78 -36.16
CA GLY A 131 -7.24 -5.39 -36.54
C GLY A 131 -8.44 -4.58 -37.03
N SER A 132 -9.67 -5.07 -36.89
CA SER A 132 -10.88 -4.37 -37.33
C SER A 132 -11.26 -3.16 -36.47
N GLN A 133 -10.79 -3.11 -35.23
CA GLN A 133 -10.92 -1.95 -34.35
C GLN A 133 -9.69 -1.75 -33.45
N THR A 134 -9.52 -0.53 -32.94
CA THR A 134 -8.56 -0.19 -31.89
C THR A 134 -9.23 0.79 -30.96
N ARG A 135 -9.20 0.49 -29.66
CA ARG A 135 -9.73 1.35 -28.60
C ARG A 135 -8.60 2.05 -27.88
N LYS A 136 -8.89 3.19 -27.27
CA LYS A 136 -7.94 3.98 -26.48
C LYS A 136 -8.44 4.08 -25.05
N VAL A 137 -7.60 3.66 -24.11
CA VAL A 137 -7.86 3.80 -22.67
C VAL A 137 -6.86 4.78 -22.08
N GLY A 138 -7.35 5.90 -21.59
CA GLY A 138 -6.55 6.93 -20.94
C GLY A 138 -6.29 6.60 -19.48
N LEU A 139 -5.06 6.83 -19.02
CA LEU A 139 -4.64 6.67 -17.63
C LEU A 139 -4.17 8.04 -17.10
N CYS A 140 -4.62 8.40 -15.90
CA CYS A 140 -4.09 9.53 -15.13
C CYS A 140 -3.92 9.09 -13.68
N ALA A 141 -2.93 9.64 -12.97
CA ALA A 141 -2.57 9.15 -11.64
C ALA A 141 -2.39 10.29 -10.64
N VAL A 142 -3.09 10.20 -9.51
CA VAL A 142 -3.01 11.21 -8.44
C VAL A 142 -2.75 10.56 -7.08
N LEU A 143 -1.93 11.21 -6.27
CA LEU A 143 -1.81 10.92 -4.83
C LEU A 143 -2.53 11.98 -3.99
N SER A 144 -2.88 11.63 -2.75
CA SER A 144 -3.50 12.56 -1.80
C SER A 144 -2.64 13.81 -1.56
N ASP A 145 -3.28 14.98 -1.51
CA ASP A 145 -2.67 16.25 -1.11
C ASP A 145 -2.92 16.58 0.37
N ASP A 146 -3.42 15.63 1.17
CA ASP A 146 -3.71 15.84 2.59
C ASP A 146 -2.43 16.27 3.35
N PRO A 147 -2.38 17.50 3.90
CA PRO A 147 -1.23 17.99 4.64
C PRO A 147 -0.85 17.11 5.85
N ALA A 148 -1.81 16.37 6.43
CA ALA A 148 -1.56 15.50 7.57
C ALA A 148 -0.63 14.32 7.22
N LEU A 149 -0.66 13.82 5.98
CA LEU A 149 0.22 12.76 5.50
C LEU A 149 1.69 13.19 5.43
N TYR A 150 1.93 14.50 5.33
CA TYR A 150 3.24 15.09 5.05
C TYR A 150 3.78 15.98 6.17
N ALA A 151 3.02 16.16 7.27
CA ALA A 151 3.34 17.08 8.36
C ALA A 151 4.68 16.79 9.07
N GLN A 152 5.17 15.56 8.98
CA GLN A 152 6.45 15.12 9.56
C GLN A 152 7.68 15.59 8.78
N PHE A 153 7.54 15.95 7.51
CA PHE A 153 8.68 16.31 6.67
C PHE A 153 9.06 17.77 6.89
N LYS A 154 10.30 17.99 7.32
CA LYS A 154 10.91 19.33 7.44
C LYS A 154 11.32 19.85 6.07
N ASP A 155 11.57 21.16 5.97
CA ASP A 155 12.08 21.82 4.77
C ASP A 155 13.14 20.97 4.04
N PRO A 156 12.98 20.72 2.72
CA PRO A 156 12.00 21.33 1.82
C PRO A 156 10.58 20.72 1.84
N GLY A 157 10.33 19.71 2.68
CA GLY A 157 9.06 18.98 2.75
C GLY A 157 9.13 17.58 2.11
N ALA A 158 7.96 16.96 1.94
CA ALA A 158 7.84 15.67 1.24
C ALA A 158 8.31 15.80 -0.22
N PHE A 159 8.77 14.69 -0.81
CA PHE A 159 9.16 14.63 -2.24
C PHE A 159 10.11 15.74 -2.69
N GLY A 160 11.04 16.15 -1.82
CA GLY A 160 12.00 17.22 -2.15
C GLY A 160 11.40 18.63 -2.24
N GLY A 161 10.19 18.83 -1.72
CA GLY A 161 9.45 20.09 -1.80
C GLY A 161 8.64 20.26 -3.08
N ALA A 162 8.39 19.17 -3.82
CA ALA A 162 7.48 19.19 -4.95
C ALA A 162 6.04 19.53 -4.50
N THR A 163 5.30 20.22 -5.36
CA THR A 163 3.94 20.64 -5.11
C THR A 163 2.97 19.54 -5.51
N ILE A 164 2.29 18.95 -4.53
CA ILE A 164 1.15 18.07 -4.78
C ILE A 164 -0.07 18.95 -5.03
N GLN A 165 -0.55 18.95 -6.26
CA GLN A 165 -1.74 19.69 -6.69
C GLN A 165 -3.02 18.97 -6.24
N ASP A 166 -4.11 19.74 -6.12
CA ASP A 166 -5.44 19.19 -5.76
C ASP A 166 -5.80 18.02 -6.71
N PRO A 167 -6.07 16.83 -6.16
CA PRO A 167 -6.36 15.63 -6.95
C PRO A 167 -7.57 15.80 -7.87
N TRP A 168 -8.62 16.50 -7.46
CA TRP A 168 -9.86 16.61 -8.23
C TRP A 168 -9.75 17.66 -9.34
N GLU A 169 -9.11 18.81 -9.11
CA GLU A 169 -8.76 19.75 -10.17
C GLU A 169 -7.87 19.07 -11.23
N THR A 170 -6.93 18.24 -10.77
CA THR A 170 -6.05 17.47 -11.64
C THR A 170 -6.80 16.43 -12.46
N LEU A 171 -7.64 15.63 -11.82
CA LEU A 171 -8.46 14.63 -12.50
C LEU A 171 -9.38 15.27 -13.53
N GLY A 172 -9.99 16.41 -13.21
CA GLY A 172 -10.81 17.17 -14.16
C GLY A 172 -10.03 17.66 -15.38
N LYS A 173 -8.80 18.16 -15.18
CA LYS A 173 -7.90 18.56 -16.26
C LYS A 173 -7.56 17.38 -17.17
N TYR A 174 -7.07 16.27 -16.63
CA TYR A 174 -6.60 15.14 -17.44
C TYR A 174 -7.73 14.30 -18.04
N LYS A 175 -8.88 14.18 -17.36
CA LYS A 175 -10.07 13.59 -17.97
C LYS A 175 -10.41 14.31 -19.28
N LYS A 176 -10.45 15.65 -19.24
CA LYS A 176 -10.72 16.46 -20.43
C LYS A 176 -9.69 16.25 -21.54
N ILE A 177 -8.39 16.28 -21.20
CA ILE A 177 -7.30 16.04 -22.18
C ILE A 177 -7.45 14.66 -22.81
N LEU A 178 -7.64 13.61 -22.00
CA LEU A 178 -7.72 12.24 -22.47
C LEU A 178 -8.97 12.00 -23.34
N GLU A 179 -10.11 12.60 -22.99
CA GLU A 179 -11.35 12.42 -23.76
C GLU A 179 -11.42 13.30 -25.01
N GLU A 180 -11.09 14.58 -24.90
CA GLU A 180 -11.28 15.55 -25.99
C GLU A 180 -10.08 15.61 -26.95
N ASP A 181 -8.86 15.59 -26.42
CA ASP A 181 -7.64 15.80 -27.22
C ASP A 181 -7.05 14.46 -27.70
N GLU A 182 -6.97 13.46 -26.83
CA GLU A 182 -6.44 12.13 -27.17
C GLU A 182 -7.49 11.18 -27.78
N GLY A 183 -8.78 11.49 -27.57
CA GLY A 183 -9.90 10.71 -28.08
C GLY A 183 -10.01 9.33 -27.43
N CYS A 184 -9.75 9.23 -26.12
CA CYS A 184 -9.90 7.99 -25.36
C CYS A 184 -11.38 7.58 -25.26
N ASP A 185 -11.65 6.28 -25.47
CA ASP A 185 -12.99 5.70 -25.28
C ASP A 185 -13.36 5.61 -23.79
N VAL A 186 -12.36 5.44 -22.92
CA VAL A 186 -12.50 5.39 -21.45
C VAL A 186 -11.28 6.03 -20.79
N VAL A 187 -11.50 6.72 -19.68
CA VAL A 187 -10.43 7.16 -18.76
C VAL A 187 -10.52 6.36 -17.45
N VAL A 188 -9.39 5.83 -17.01
CA VAL A 188 -9.25 5.12 -15.72
C VAL A 188 -8.33 5.94 -14.81
N PRO A 189 -8.86 6.60 -13.77
CA PRO A 189 -8.04 7.24 -12.76
C PRO A 189 -7.36 6.17 -11.88
N LEU A 190 -6.06 6.37 -11.67
CA LEU A 190 -5.23 5.63 -10.73
C LEU A 190 -5.02 6.52 -9.51
N GLN A 191 -5.44 6.05 -8.34
CA GLN A 191 -5.43 6.88 -7.14
C GLN A 191 -4.59 6.26 -6.02
N HIS A 192 -4.03 7.12 -5.19
CA HIS A 192 -3.50 6.76 -3.89
C HIS A 192 -4.05 7.72 -2.84
N THR A 193 -5.33 7.54 -2.52
CA THR A 193 -6.15 8.42 -1.66
C THR A 193 -7.01 7.57 -0.72
N TYR A 194 -7.47 8.17 0.38
CA TYR A 194 -8.39 7.50 1.31
C TYR A 194 -9.73 7.15 0.64
N VAL A 195 -10.43 6.12 1.13
CA VAL A 195 -11.76 5.73 0.64
C VAL A 195 -12.76 6.91 0.57
N PRO A 196 -12.89 7.80 1.58
CA PRO A 196 -13.79 8.95 1.50
C PRO A 196 -13.46 9.92 0.35
N ASP A 197 -12.18 10.05 0.00
CA ASP A 197 -11.71 10.88 -1.11
C ASP A 197 -11.97 10.21 -2.45
N ASP A 198 -11.80 8.88 -2.55
CA ASP A 198 -12.23 8.13 -3.73
C ASP A 198 -13.75 8.23 -3.95
N HIS A 199 -14.53 8.17 -2.86
CA HIS A 199 -15.99 8.40 -2.93
C HIS A 199 -16.31 9.80 -3.44
N ARG A 200 -15.46 10.79 -3.17
CA ARG A 200 -15.60 12.13 -3.76
C ARG A 200 -15.31 12.08 -5.25
N THR A 201 -14.25 11.40 -5.69
CA THR A 201 -13.98 11.18 -7.14
C THR A 201 -15.18 10.54 -7.84
N CYS A 202 -15.74 9.47 -7.27
CA CYS A 202 -16.90 8.77 -7.84
C CYS A 202 -18.16 9.66 -7.93
N ARG A 203 -18.28 10.68 -7.08
CA ARG A 203 -19.44 11.61 -7.07
C ARG A 203 -19.25 12.79 -8.02
N GLU A 204 -18.02 13.24 -8.23
CA GLU A 204 -17.70 14.43 -9.04
C GLU A 204 -17.45 14.10 -10.51
N PHE A 205 -17.10 12.85 -10.82
CA PHE A 205 -16.76 12.39 -12.16
C PHE A 205 -17.56 11.16 -12.57
N ASP A 206 -17.78 11.00 -13.87
CA ASP A 206 -18.46 9.86 -14.48
C ASP A 206 -17.48 8.79 -14.99
N PHE A 207 -16.37 8.57 -14.27
CA PHE A 207 -15.47 7.46 -14.59
C PHE A 207 -16.22 6.12 -14.43
N PRO A 208 -16.03 5.14 -15.32
CA PRO A 208 -16.68 3.85 -15.15
C PRO A 208 -16.10 3.06 -13.97
N VAL A 209 -14.81 3.24 -13.67
CA VAL A 209 -14.10 2.54 -12.61
C VAL A 209 -12.92 3.38 -12.11
N VAL A 210 -12.65 3.31 -10.82
CA VAL A 210 -11.49 3.90 -10.13
C VAL A 210 -10.63 2.78 -9.57
N LEU A 211 -9.32 2.81 -9.81
CA LEU A 211 -8.34 1.90 -9.21
C LEU A 211 -7.53 2.67 -8.16
N SER A 212 -7.67 2.30 -6.89
CA SER A 212 -7.07 3.07 -5.78
C SER A 212 -6.28 2.20 -4.78
N GLY A 213 -5.48 2.85 -3.93
CA GLY A 213 -4.63 2.29 -2.86
C GLY A 213 -4.80 2.99 -1.51
N HIS A 214 -3.82 2.92 -0.61
CA HIS A 214 -3.70 3.66 0.66
C HIS A 214 -4.38 3.03 1.89
N ASP A 215 -5.62 2.54 1.79
CA ASP A 215 -6.37 2.09 2.98
C ASP A 215 -6.09 0.65 3.44
N HIS A 216 -5.23 -0.08 2.72
CA HIS A 216 -4.77 -1.45 2.99
C HIS A 216 -5.87 -2.56 3.04
N HIS A 217 -7.15 -2.22 2.95
CA HIS A 217 -8.24 -3.19 2.91
C HIS A 217 -8.86 -3.27 1.51
N ARG A 218 -9.55 -4.38 1.24
CA ARG A 218 -10.25 -4.55 -0.04
C ARG A 218 -11.52 -3.72 -0.07
N VAL A 219 -11.73 -3.03 -1.19
CA VAL A 219 -12.94 -2.24 -1.47
C VAL A 219 -13.45 -2.62 -2.86
N ASP A 220 -14.73 -2.96 -2.95
CA ASP A 220 -15.45 -3.19 -4.21
C ASP A 220 -16.86 -2.62 -4.03
N GLU A 221 -16.99 -1.35 -4.37
CA GLU A 221 -18.19 -0.55 -4.14
C GLU A 221 -18.60 0.15 -5.42
N VAL A 222 -19.89 0.42 -5.57
CA VAL A 222 -20.42 1.27 -6.65
C VAL A 222 -20.99 2.53 -6.01
N VAL A 223 -20.44 3.68 -6.39
CA VAL A 223 -20.82 5.00 -5.87
C VAL A 223 -21.18 5.87 -7.07
N GLU A 224 -22.43 6.35 -7.12
CA GLU A 224 -22.96 7.15 -8.24
C GLU A 224 -22.71 6.56 -9.65
N GLY A 225 -22.65 5.23 -9.75
CA GLY A 225 -22.44 4.53 -11.02
C GLY A 225 -20.97 4.21 -11.35
N THR A 226 -20.02 4.82 -10.64
CA THR A 226 -18.59 4.48 -10.72
C THR A 226 -18.26 3.32 -9.79
N ARG A 227 -17.52 2.32 -10.28
CA ARG A 227 -17.02 1.22 -9.43
C ARG A 227 -15.65 1.58 -8.82
N LEU A 228 -15.55 1.60 -7.50
CA LEU A 228 -14.29 1.78 -6.77
C LEU A 228 -13.67 0.42 -6.44
N LEU A 229 -12.41 0.21 -6.81
CA LEU A 229 -11.66 -1.02 -6.58
C LEU A 229 -10.35 -0.76 -5.85
N LYS A 230 -10.15 -1.45 -4.73
CA LYS A 230 -8.90 -1.49 -3.96
C LYS A 230 -8.61 -2.94 -3.60
N PRO A 231 -7.45 -3.52 -3.97
CA PRO A 231 -7.17 -4.94 -3.75
C PRO A 231 -6.66 -5.26 -2.35
N GLY A 232 -6.56 -4.28 -1.46
CA GLY A 232 -5.91 -4.41 -0.16
C GLY A 232 -4.40 -4.24 -0.29
N LEU A 233 -3.64 -4.91 0.57
CA LEU A 233 -2.18 -4.73 0.68
C LEU A 233 -1.37 -5.98 0.28
N ASP A 234 -0.06 -5.79 0.19
CA ASP A 234 0.99 -6.81 0.10
C ASP A 234 0.94 -7.70 -1.13
N GLY A 235 0.12 -7.32 -2.12
CA GLY A 235 -0.14 -8.15 -3.29
C GLY A 235 -0.76 -9.51 -2.95
N ILE A 236 -1.42 -9.64 -1.78
CA ILE A 236 -2.16 -10.86 -1.40
C ILE A 236 -3.27 -11.11 -2.41
N TYR A 237 -3.96 -10.03 -2.79
CA TYR A 237 -4.90 -10.00 -3.90
C TYR A 237 -4.45 -8.97 -4.94
N ALA A 238 -4.83 -9.23 -6.18
CA ALA A 238 -4.77 -8.26 -7.26
C ALA A 238 -6.18 -8.03 -7.82
N THR A 239 -6.49 -6.79 -8.17
CA THR A 239 -7.65 -6.48 -9.01
C THR A 239 -7.35 -6.98 -10.41
N VAL A 240 -8.20 -7.82 -10.97
CA VAL A 240 -8.20 -8.18 -12.40
C VAL A 240 -9.45 -7.57 -13.01
N LEU A 241 -9.26 -6.55 -13.83
CA LEU A 241 -10.30 -5.73 -14.47
C LEU A 241 -10.23 -5.92 -15.99
N ASP A 242 -11.35 -6.28 -16.61
CA ASP A 242 -11.45 -6.49 -18.04
C ASP A 242 -12.43 -5.50 -18.65
N PHE A 243 -11.97 -4.73 -19.63
CA PHE A 243 -12.80 -3.93 -20.53
C PHE A 243 -12.95 -4.64 -21.85
N THR A 244 -14.19 -4.83 -22.31
CA THR A 244 -14.47 -5.58 -23.53
C THR A 244 -15.39 -4.79 -24.47
N TRP A 245 -14.90 -4.48 -25.67
CA TRP A 245 -15.70 -3.94 -26.77
C TRP A 245 -15.95 -5.03 -27.81
N ASP A 246 -17.19 -5.50 -27.89
CA ASP A 246 -17.57 -6.61 -28.78
C ASP A 246 -17.35 -6.30 -30.26
N SER A 247 -17.49 -5.04 -30.65
CA SER A 247 -17.32 -4.59 -32.03
C SER A 247 -17.03 -3.09 -32.12
N LYS A 248 -16.66 -2.63 -33.32
CA LYS A 248 -16.46 -1.21 -33.62
C LYS A 248 -17.68 -0.32 -33.33
N SER A 249 -18.90 -0.85 -33.41
CA SER A 249 -20.14 -0.11 -33.10
C SER A 249 -20.49 -0.10 -31.61
N SER A 250 -19.70 -0.74 -30.75
CA SER A 250 -19.90 -0.69 -29.30
C SER A 250 -19.28 0.61 -28.78
N ASP A 251 -20.09 1.55 -28.31
CA ASP A 251 -19.57 2.81 -27.79
C ASP A 251 -18.99 2.63 -26.38
N THR A 252 -19.65 1.83 -25.54
CA THR A 252 -19.22 1.53 -24.17
C THR A 252 -18.72 0.09 -24.03
N PRO A 253 -17.66 -0.16 -23.23
CA PRO A 253 -17.22 -1.52 -22.94
C PRO A 253 -18.13 -2.23 -21.93
N ASP A 254 -18.18 -3.55 -22.00
CA ASP A 254 -18.53 -4.39 -20.85
C ASP A 254 -17.35 -4.44 -19.88
N ILE A 255 -17.61 -4.21 -18.60
CA ILE A 255 -16.58 -4.09 -17.56
C ILE A 255 -16.81 -5.16 -16.50
N THR A 256 -15.85 -6.06 -16.37
CA THR A 256 -15.85 -7.07 -15.30
C THR A 256 -14.64 -6.92 -14.42
N ALA A 257 -14.79 -7.14 -13.12
CA ALA A 257 -13.66 -7.08 -12.20
C ALA A 257 -13.79 -8.13 -11.11
N SER A 258 -12.64 -8.65 -10.66
CA SER A 258 -12.54 -9.61 -9.58
C SER A 258 -11.23 -9.44 -8.81
N PHE A 259 -11.22 -9.86 -7.55
CA PHE A 259 -9.97 -10.01 -6.79
C PHE A 259 -9.41 -11.41 -6.97
N ALA A 260 -8.24 -11.50 -7.58
CA ALA A 260 -7.48 -12.72 -7.73
C ALA A 260 -6.49 -12.85 -6.57
N LYS A 261 -6.49 -13.98 -5.87
CA LYS A 261 -5.50 -14.22 -4.81
C LYS A 261 -4.18 -14.63 -5.46
N ALA A 262 -3.08 -13.91 -5.21
CA ALA A 262 -1.81 -14.18 -5.88
C ALA A 262 -1.36 -15.63 -5.71
N THR A 263 -1.54 -16.20 -4.52
CA THR A 263 -1.16 -17.59 -4.19
C THR A 263 -1.94 -18.67 -4.95
N ASP A 264 -2.96 -18.31 -5.74
CA ASP A 264 -3.64 -19.26 -6.63
C ASP A 264 -2.78 -19.62 -7.86
N TRP A 265 -1.73 -18.85 -8.13
CA TRP A 265 -0.69 -19.15 -9.12
C TRP A 265 0.53 -19.76 -8.45
N ALA A 266 1.26 -20.63 -9.17
CA ALA A 266 2.55 -21.12 -8.69
C ALA A 266 3.57 -19.97 -8.60
N PRO A 267 4.48 -19.96 -7.62
CA PRO A 267 5.51 -18.94 -7.54
C PRO A 267 6.59 -19.18 -8.61
N ASP A 268 7.07 -18.11 -9.24
CA ASP A 268 8.28 -18.16 -10.09
C ASP A 268 9.50 -18.58 -9.26
N GLU A 269 10.12 -19.70 -9.62
CA GLU A 269 11.22 -20.29 -8.85
C GLU A 269 12.44 -19.37 -8.75
N GLN A 270 12.78 -18.70 -9.85
CA GLN A 270 13.95 -17.82 -9.90
C GLN A 270 13.75 -16.57 -9.05
N LEU A 271 12.56 -15.97 -9.12
CA LEU A 271 12.23 -14.79 -8.32
C LEU A 271 12.11 -15.16 -6.84
N SER A 272 11.59 -16.35 -6.51
CA SER A 272 11.56 -16.85 -5.14
C SER A 272 12.95 -16.92 -4.51
N LEU A 273 13.96 -17.40 -5.26
CA LEU A 273 15.34 -17.41 -4.79
C LEU A 273 15.90 -15.99 -4.56
N GLN A 274 15.51 -15.02 -5.39
CA GLN A 274 15.92 -13.62 -5.20
C GLN A 274 15.24 -12.96 -4.00
N VAL A 275 13.99 -13.33 -3.71
CA VAL A 275 13.28 -12.92 -2.50
C VAL A 275 14.02 -13.44 -1.26
N ASP A 276 14.34 -14.73 -1.24
CA ASP A 276 15.10 -15.35 -0.15
C ASP A 276 16.46 -14.67 0.04
N GLU A 277 17.19 -14.42 -1.06
CA GLU A 277 18.48 -13.71 -1.04
C GLU A 277 18.34 -12.30 -0.47
N ALA A 278 17.36 -11.52 -0.92
CA ALA A 278 17.11 -10.17 -0.43
C ALA A 278 16.86 -10.15 1.09
N TYR A 279 16.08 -11.11 1.59
CA TYR A 279 15.79 -11.21 3.01
C TYR A 279 16.96 -11.71 3.86
N THR A 280 18.04 -12.25 3.29
CA THR A 280 19.25 -12.55 4.05
C THR A 280 19.89 -11.32 4.67
N ALA A 281 19.66 -10.13 4.09
CA ALA A 281 20.11 -8.86 4.68
C ALA A 281 19.50 -8.59 6.06
N LEU A 282 18.34 -9.18 6.36
CA LEU A 282 17.67 -9.09 7.67
C LEU A 282 18.18 -10.13 8.68
N ALA A 283 19.01 -11.10 8.27
CA ALA A 283 19.48 -12.17 9.15
C ALA A 283 20.19 -11.68 10.43
N PRO A 284 21.02 -10.62 10.42
CA PRO A 284 21.60 -10.07 11.64
C PRO A 284 20.54 -9.54 12.62
N LEU A 285 19.50 -8.86 12.12
CA LEU A 285 18.40 -8.33 12.94
C LEU A 285 17.54 -9.46 13.50
N ARG A 286 17.24 -10.46 12.67
CA ARG A 286 16.50 -11.67 13.05
C ARG A 286 17.15 -12.40 14.22
N ASN A 287 18.47 -12.54 14.14
CA ASN A 287 19.26 -13.32 15.10
C ASN A 287 19.68 -12.52 16.34
N THR A 288 19.35 -11.23 16.43
CA THR A 288 19.64 -10.41 17.61
C THR A 288 18.49 -10.51 18.59
N GLU A 289 18.67 -11.30 19.66
CA GLU A 289 17.73 -11.42 20.78
C GLU A 289 17.72 -10.12 21.61
N LEU A 290 16.56 -9.47 21.72
CA LEU A 290 16.37 -8.30 22.59
C LEU A 290 15.76 -8.69 23.94
N ALA A 291 14.76 -9.56 23.93
CA ALA A 291 14.04 -9.97 25.13
C ALA A 291 13.40 -11.35 24.95
N ARG A 292 13.23 -12.11 26.04
CA ARG A 292 12.45 -13.35 26.01
C ARG A 292 10.96 -13.04 25.99
N VAL A 293 10.20 -13.80 25.20
CA VAL A 293 8.73 -13.75 25.14
C VAL A 293 8.16 -14.77 26.15
N PRO A 294 7.56 -14.33 27.26
CA PRO A 294 6.94 -15.23 28.22
C PRO A 294 5.74 -15.98 27.60
N PRO A 295 5.43 -17.21 28.04
CA PRO A 295 4.31 -18.01 27.51
C PRO A 295 2.95 -17.31 27.55
N ARG A 296 2.73 -16.38 28.49
CA ARG A 296 1.48 -15.61 28.61
C ARG A 296 1.24 -14.60 27.48
N PHE A 297 2.29 -14.26 26.72
CA PHE A 297 2.18 -13.41 25.53
C PHE A 297 2.20 -14.23 24.22
N GLN A 298 2.21 -15.57 24.31
CA GLN A 298 2.19 -16.44 23.14
C GLN A 298 0.77 -16.91 22.81
N PRO A 299 0.42 -17.08 21.52
CA PRO A 299 1.23 -16.75 20.34
C PRO A 299 1.38 -15.22 20.18
N LEU A 300 2.54 -14.78 19.68
CA LEU A 300 2.81 -13.37 19.48
C LEU A 300 2.24 -12.94 18.12
N SER A 301 1.35 -11.96 18.11
CA SER A 301 0.65 -11.50 16.90
C SER A 301 0.34 -10.01 17.01
N SER A 302 0.59 -9.28 15.93
CA SER A 302 0.15 -7.88 15.72
C SER A 302 -1.04 -7.77 14.78
N PHE A 303 -1.55 -8.89 14.28
CA PHE A 303 -2.66 -8.90 13.33
C PHE A 303 -3.91 -8.20 13.91
N GLY A 304 -4.43 -7.21 13.20
CA GLY A 304 -5.63 -6.47 13.60
C GLY A 304 -5.44 -5.52 14.79
N SER A 305 -4.22 -5.03 15.04
CA SER A 305 -3.89 -4.09 16.12
C SER A 305 -4.82 -2.86 16.21
N ARG A 306 -5.39 -2.41 15.10
CA ARG A 306 -6.34 -1.28 15.07
C ARG A 306 -7.77 -1.63 15.48
N GLY A 307 -8.12 -2.91 15.55
CA GLY A 307 -9.47 -3.41 15.83
C GLY A 307 -9.59 -4.39 17.00
N LYS A 308 -8.47 -4.74 17.63
CA LYS A 308 -8.43 -5.55 18.86
C LYS A 308 -7.13 -5.30 19.62
N VAL A 309 -7.13 -5.55 20.93
CA VAL A 309 -5.90 -5.70 21.70
C VAL A 309 -5.18 -6.98 21.24
N CYS A 310 -3.94 -6.86 20.80
CA CYS A 310 -3.15 -7.96 20.28
C CYS A 310 -2.03 -8.35 21.26
N THR A 311 -1.54 -9.59 21.17
CA THR A 311 -0.51 -10.10 22.10
C THR A 311 0.82 -9.36 21.92
N MET A 312 1.15 -8.94 20.70
CA MET A 312 2.32 -8.10 20.43
C MET A 312 2.21 -6.73 21.11
N GLY A 313 1.07 -6.04 20.93
CA GLY A 313 0.82 -4.74 21.56
C GLY A 313 0.91 -4.82 23.09
N ARG A 314 0.28 -5.86 23.68
CA ARG A 314 0.33 -6.11 25.13
C ARG A 314 1.74 -6.39 25.63
N TYR A 315 2.53 -7.15 24.87
CA TYR A 315 3.92 -7.46 25.20
C TYR A 315 4.83 -6.23 25.13
N LEU A 316 4.75 -5.45 24.06
CA LEU A 316 5.54 -4.22 23.88
C LEU A 316 5.22 -3.18 24.95
N CYS A 317 3.95 -2.93 25.25
CA CYS A 317 3.56 -2.01 26.32
C CYS A 317 4.11 -2.48 27.69
N SER A 318 4.10 -3.79 27.94
CA SER A 318 4.64 -4.37 29.17
C SER A 318 6.17 -4.23 29.28
N LEU A 319 6.89 -4.40 28.17
CA LEU A 319 8.34 -4.16 28.11
C LEU A 319 8.67 -2.69 28.37
N ILE A 320 7.93 -1.76 27.75
CA ILE A 320 8.11 -0.31 27.94
C ILE A 320 7.87 0.05 29.41
N ARG A 321 6.77 -0.42 30.00
CA ARG A 321 6.47 -0.17 31.43
C ARG A 321 7.59 -0.70 32.33
N SER A 322 8.08 -1.90 32.04
CA SER A 322 9.20 -2.49 32.79
C SER A 322 10.48 -1.67 32.65
N ALA A 323 10.79 -1.18 31.44
CA ALA A 323 11.97 -0.35 31.19
C ALA A 323 11.90 0.99 31.95
N LEU A 324 10.77 1.69 31.87
CA LEU A 324 10.53 2.95 32.58
C LEU A 324 10.67 2.81 34.11
N ASN A 325 10.24 1.67 34.66
CA ASN A 325 10.31 1.40 36.11
C ASN A 325 11.66 0.83 36.57
N THR A 326 12.50 0.36 35.65
CA THR A 326 13.86 -0.07 35.96
C THR A 326 14.80 1.14 36.05
N ASP A 327 14.58 2.14 35.19
CA ASP A 327 15.35 3.39 35.13
C ASP A 327 14.79 4.46 36.10
N ASN A 328 14.79 4.13 37.39
CA ASN A 328 14.20 4.95 38.46
C ASN A 328 14.87 6.33 38.67
N GLU A 329 15.98 6.62 37.99
CA GLU A 329 16.65 7.92 38.07
C GLU A 329 15.87 9.04 37.34
N PHE A 330 15.03 8.70 36.35
CA PHE A 330 14.35 9.70 35.53
C PHE A 330 13.07 10.30 36.15
N TYR A 331 12.42 9.62 37.13
CA TYR A 331 11.03 9.95 37.51
C TYR A 331 10.78 10.26 38.98
N SER A 332 11.71 10.93 39.67
CA SER A 332 11.51 11.41 41.05
C SER A 332 11.03 10.32 42.04
N GLY A 333 11.32 9.04 41.75
CA GLY A 333 10.89 7.88 42.54
C GLY A 333 9.47 7.37 42.30
N ASN A 334 8.73 7.87 41.31
CA ASN A 334 7.40 7.36 40.95
C ASN A 334 7.48 6.32 39.83
N ASN A 335 6.78 5.19 40.01
CA ASN A 335 6.63 4.18 38.96
C ASN A 335 5.57 4.61 37.93
N CYS A 336 5.79 4.24 36.67
CA CYS A 336 4.77 4.20 35.63
C CYS A 336 3.79 3.05 35.90
N ASP A 337 2.51 3.41 36.10
CA ASP A 337 1.43 2.46 36.39
C ASP A 337 0.96 1.70 35.16
N CYS A 338 0.88 2.36 34.01
CA CYS A 338 0.43 1.77 32.74
C CYS A 338 1.07 2.42 31.52
N VAL A 339 1.15 1.66 30.42
CA VAL A 339 1.55 2.15 29.09
C VAL A 339 0.39 1.93 28.13
N LEU A 340 0.07 2.95 27.34
CA LEU A 340 -0.96 2.93 26.30
C LEU A 340 -0.32 3.31 24.96
N ILE A 341 -0.63 2.58 23.90
CA ILE A 341 -0.16 2.85 22.53
C ILE A 341 -1.34 2.69 21.58
N MET A 342 -1.53 3.61 20.63
CA MET A 342 -2.56 3.46 19.61
C MET A 342 -2.25 2.28 18.70
N GLY A 343 -3.27 1.51 18.31
CA GLY A 343 -3.11 0.31 17.47
C GLY A 343 -2.42 0.59 16.14
N GLY A 344 -2.56 1.82 15.60
CA GLY A 344 -1.86 2.25 14.39
C GLY A 344 -0.33 2.31 14.53
N ASN A 345 0.20 2.41 15.76
CA ASN A 345 1.62 2.38 16.05
C ASN A 345 2.17 0.96 16.23
N ILE A 346 1.32 -0.08 16.21
CA ILE A 346 1.73 -1.48 16.14
C ILE A 346 1.55 -1.95 14.69
N ARG A 347 2.68 -2.06 13.98
CA ARG A 347 2.72 -2.00 12.52
C ARG A 347 2.94 -3.33 11.83
N GLY A 348 3.39 -4.36 12.54
CA GLY A 348 3.86 -5.59 11.91
C GLY A 348 2.78 -6.39 11.19
N GLY A 349 1.51 -6.26 11.61
CA GLY A 349 0.34 -6.82 10.94
C GLY A 349 0.34 -8.35 10.76
N LYS A 350 1.14 -9.09 11.52
CA LYS A 350 1.44 -10.50 11.24
C LYS A 350 1.47 -11.38 12.47
N ASP A 351 1.42 -12.68 12.24
CA ASP A 351 1.71 -13.70 13.24
C ASP A 351 3.22 -13.97 13.27
N TYR A 352 3.79 -14.03 14.47
CA TYR A 352 5.21 -14.31 14.67
C TYR A 352 5.37 -15.81 14.94
N PRO A 353 6.29 -16.50 14.24
CA PRO A 353 6.51 -17.92 14.47
C PRO A 353 7.00 -18.18 15.90
N ASP A 354 6.59 -19.30 16.49
CA ASP A 354 6.96 -19.72 17.87
C ASP A 354 8.46 -20.09 18.05
N LYS A 355 9.37 -19.56 17.23
CA LYS A 355 10.80 -19.88 17.23
C LYS A 355 11.65 -18.69 17.68
N PRO A 356 12.71 -18.92 18.47
CA PRO A 356 12.75 -19.63 19.73
C PRO A 356 12.47 -18.64 20.88
N GLY A 357 11.21 -18.48 21.30
CA GLY A 357 10.85 -17.83 22.58
C GLY A 357 11.43 -16.44 22.88
N TYR A 358 11.94 -15.71 21.88
CA TYR A 358 12.51 -14.38 22.03
C TYR A 358 11.95 -13.41 21.00
N PHE A 359 12.02 -12.14 21.36
CA PHE A 359 11.68 -11.00 20.55
C PHE A 359 12.96 -10.41 19.96
N SER A 360 13.03 -10.39 18.63
CA SER A 360 14.24 -10.01 17.89
C SER A 360 14.26 -8.50 17.60
N LEU A 361 15.43 -7.99 17.22
CA LEU A 361 15.55 -6.62 16.70
C LEU A 361 14.75 -6.44 15.40
N GLU A 362 14.69 -7.46 14.53
CA GLU A 362 13.79 -7.46 13.38
C GLU A 362 12.32 -7.29 13.80
N GLY A 363 11.91 -7.99 14.85
CA GLY A 363 10.57 -7.89 15.40
C GLY A 363 10.26 -6.49 15.93
N LEU A 364 11.21 -5.85 16.61
CA LEU A 364 11.05 -4.48 17.10
C LEU A 364 10.94 -3.47 15.95
N GLU A 365 11.87 -3.52 14.99
CA GLU A 365 11.89 -2.58 13.87
C GLU A 365 10.69 -2.75 12.93
N ALA A 366 10.11 -3.95 12.85
CA ALA A 366 8.87 -4.19 12.11
C ALA A 366 7.61 -3.65 12.82
N GLU A 367 7.62 -3.57 14.16
CA GLU A 367 6.43 -3.24 14.94
C GLU A 367 6.31 -1.77 15.29
N ILE A 368 7.41 -1.13 15.70
CA ILE A 368 7.42 0.24 16.21
C ILE A 368 8.43 1.08 15.43
N LYS A 369 8.07 2.33 15.15
CA LYS A 369 8.98 3.29 14.52
C LYS A 369 10.17 3.60 15.44
N PRO A 370 11.41 3.70 14.93
CA PRO A 370 12.58 3.99 15.76
C PRO A 370 12.56 5.41 16.37
N ASP A 371 11.77 6.33 15.81
CA ASP A 371 11.56 7.70 16.29
C ASP A 371 10.25 7.88 17.08
N GLU A 372 9.57 6.79 17.44
CA GLU A 372 8.36 6.85 18.27
C GLU A 372 8.67 7.52 19.61
N THR A 373 7.94 8.58 19.93
CA THR A 373 8.16 9.36 21.15
C THR A 373 7.18 8.93 22.22
N ILE A 374 7.71 8.49 23.37
CA ILE A 374 6.90 8.09 24.52
C ILE A 374 6.74 9.28 25.46
N GLY A 375 5.50 9.77 25.57
CA GLY A 375 5.12 10.79 26.55
C GLY A 375 4.72 10.16 27.88
N ILE A 376 5.09 10.80 28.99
CA ILE A 376 4.73 10.35 30.34
C ILE A 376 3.90 11.44 31.01
N VAL A 377 2.69 11.07 31.42
CA VAL A 377 1.69 11.98 31.95
C VAL A 377 1.02 11.38 33.18
N SER A 378 0.66 12.23 34.14
CA SER A 378 -0.20 11.84 35.25
C SER A 378 -1.66 12.08 34.84
N MET A 379 -2.48 11.03 34.92
CA MET A 379 -3.90 11.12 34.59
C MET A 379 -4.73 10.31 35.61
N PRO A 380 -5.97 10.74 35.91
CA PRO A 380 -6.89 9.93 36.69
C PRO A 380 -7.22 8.61 35.98
N GLY A 381 -7.26 7.50 36.73
CA GLY A 381 -7.57 6.18 36.16
C GLY A 381 -8.92 6.09 35.45
N TRP A 382 -9.92 6.86 35.90
CA TRP A 382 -11.23 6.91 35.21
C TRP A 382 -11.11 7.45 33.79
N LEU A 383 -10.23 8.42 33.54
CA LEU A 383 -10.05 9.01 32.22
C LEU A 383 -9.35 8.02 31.27
N ILE A 384 -8.41 7.24 31.79
CA ILE A 384 -7.76 6.16 31.05
C ILE A 384 -8.79 5.11 30.65
N SER A 385 -9.64 4.69 31.60
CA SER A 385 -10.70 3.71 31.36
C SER A 385 -11.68 4.19 30.29
N ASP A 386 -12.17 5.44 30.40
CA ASP A 386 -13.06 6.03 29.40
C ASP A 386 -12.41 6.10 28.01
N GLY A 387 -11.12 6.44 27.93
CA GLY A 387 -10.36 6.48 26.67
C GLY A 387 -10.21 5.10 26.02
N VAL A 388 -9.90 4.06 26.80
CA VAL A 388 -9.86 2.67 26.29
C VAL A 388 -11.23 2.28 25.73
N VAL A 389 -12.32 2.52 26.48
CA VAL A 389 -13.69 2.21 26.04
C VAL A 389 -14.07 2.98 24.77
N ALA A 390 -13.72 4.26 24.67
CA ALA A 390 -14.01 5.09 23.51
C ALA A 390 -13.30 4.55 22.25
N THR A 391 -12.01 4.25 22.33
CA THR A 391 -11.25 3.72 21.18
C THR A 391 -11.74 2.35 20.72
N HIS A 392 -12.15 1.49 21.66
CA HIS A 392 -12.70 0.17 21.35
C HIS A 392 -14.10 0.24 20.75
N SER A 393 -14.80 1.36 20.96
CA SER A 393 -16.10 1.69 20.37
C SER A 393 -15.98 2.43 19.04
N GLY A 394 -14.75 2.70 18.56
CA GLY A 394 -14.50 3.33 17.27
C GLY A 394 -14.29 4.85 17.29
N ASP A 395 -13.81 5.42 18.38
CA ASP A 395 -13.43 6.84 18.41
C ASP A 395 -11.97 7.01 18.85
N PRO A 396 -11.02 7.36 17.95
CA PRO A 396 -11.18 7.52 16.50
C PRO A 396 -11.20 6.19 15.72
N ILE A 397 -11.98 6.07 14.65
CA ILE A 397 -11.94 4.92 13.72
C ILE A 397 -10.81 5.11 12.69
N PRO A 398 -9.98 4.08 12.43
CA PRO A 398 -9.68 2.92 13.26
C PRO A 398 -8.49 3.19 14.19
N GLY A 399 -8.65 2.97 15.50
CA GLY A 399 -7.59 3.23 16.47
C GLY A 399 -7.80 2.65 17.87
N TRP A 400 -7.81 1.32 18.04
CA TRP A 400 -7.84 0.69 19.37
C TRP A 400 -6.59 1.00 20.21
N PHE A 401 -6.74 1.40 21.47
CA PHE A 401 -5.61 1.40 22.40
C PHE A 401 -5.13 -0.03 22.68
N GLN A 402 -3.84 -0.23 22.51
CA GLN A 402 -3.04 -1.31 23.08
C GLN A 402 -2.55 -0.86 24.46
N TYR A 403 -2.41 -1.82 25.37
CA TYR A 403 -2.01 -1.51 26.74
C TYR A 403 -1.25 -2.67 27.37
N ASP A 404 -0.50 -2.39 28.44
CA ASP A 404 0.31 -3.41 29.11
C ASP A 404 -0.50 -4.39 29.97
N GLU A 405 0.14 -5.44 30.46
CA GLU A 405 -0.54 -6.50 31.22
C GLU A 405 -1.11 -6.07 32.58
N GLY A 406 -0.69 -4.92 33.11
CA GLY A 406 -1.20 -4.35 34.36
C GLY A 406 -2.58 -3.71 34.24
N VAL A 407 -3.05 -3.43 33.02
CA VAL A 407 -4.41 -2.93 32.76
C VAL A 407 -5.40 -4.11 32.74
N VAL A 408 -6.43 -4.00 33.57
CA VAL A 408 -7.53 -4.96 33.70
C VAL A 408 -8.82 -4.24 33.35
N GLU A 409 -9.51 -4.72 32.32
CA GLU A 409 -10.81 -4.21 31.85
C GLU A 409 -11.97 -4.62 32.77
#